data_AF-A0A4Q5U1R2-F1
#
_entry.id   AF-A0A4Q5U1R2-F1
#
_cell.length_a   1.000
_cell.length_b   1.000
_cell.length_c   1.000
_cell.angle_alpha   90.00
_cell.angle_beta   90.00
_cell.angle_gamma   90.00
#
_symmetry.space_group_name_H-M   'P 1'
#
loop_
_entity.id
_entity.type
_entity.pdbx_description
1 polymer ?
#
loop_
_entity_poly.entity_id
_entity_poly.type
_entity_poly.pdbx_seq_one_letter_code
_entity_poly.pdbx_strand_id
1 'polypeptide(L)'
;MFTLRALIRMIPGTILTVSFIMLCRPCAAQDSPLNKKFSPAQLKADLQVFSDSLLLLHPAIYRYHSKDVIRHAFDVAKRKMDSPLTATEFYNLTAPLIGLAGDVHSSIELPASIHQAAAGQALLFPFDVRIIGDEIIVASNNSADSTINPGTRILSVNGQSASQVIRRLSVMFSSDGTNTTFKKRMAEQRFAFQLPYAYGFPT
;
A
#
# COMPACT_ATOMS: atom_id res chain seq x y z
N MET A 1 -31.17 15.16 20.25
CA MET A 1 -32.23 15.83 21.02
C MET A 1 -31.56 16.76 22.03
N PHE A 2 -31.25 17.98 21.62
CA PHE A 2 -30.83 19.08 22.50
C PHE A 2 -31.63 20.30 22.04
N THR A 3 -32.63 20.69 22.82
CA THR A 3 -33.53 21.80 22.51
C THR A 3 -33.11 23.04 23.28
N LEU A 4 -32.54 24.03 22.59
CA LEU A 4 -32.40 25.38 23.12
C LEU A 4 -33.67 26.16 22.73
N ARG A 5 -34.53 26.45 23.70
CA ARG A 5 -35.71 27.30 23.52
C ARG A 5 -35.31 28.76 23.68
N ALA A 6 -35.49 29.57 22.65
CA ALA A 6 -35.53 31.02 22.75
C ALA A 6 -36.91 31.52 22.32
N LEU A 7 -37.59 32.20 23.24
CA LEU A 7 -38.88 32.86 23.04
C LEU A 7 -38.60 34.33 22.70
N ILE A 8 -38.82 34.74 21.46
CA ILE A 8 -38.80 36.15 21.06
C ILE A 8 -40.16 36.45 20.42
N ARG A 9 -40.85 37.48 20.94
CA ARG A 9 -42.19 37.88 20.54
C ARG A 9 -42.11 39.30 20.00
N MET A 10 -42.34 39.51 18.69
CA MET A 10 -42.52 40.83 18.08
C MET A 10 -43.58 40.80 16.97
N ILE A 11 -44.70 41.49 17.24
CA ILE A 11 -45.67 42.19 16.34
C ILE A 11 -46.45 41.37 15.28
N PRO A 12 -47.80 41.55 15.16
CA PRO A 12 -48.63 40.78 14.25
C PRO A 12 -48.52 41.28 12.80
N GLY A 13 -48.39 40.33 11.86
CA GLY A 13 -48.57 40.59 10.44
C GLY A 13 -47.26 40.59 9.64
N THR A 14 -46.74 39.39 9.37
CA THR A 14 -46.01 38.92 8.17
C THR A 14 -45.14 37.75 8.60
N ILE A 15 -45.51 36.53 8.22
CA ILE A 15 -44.66 35.34 8.44
C ILE A 15 -43.68 35.28 7.26
N LEU A 16 -42.46 35.75 7.46
CA LEU A 16 -41.36 35.52 6.54
C LEU A 16 -40.67 34.20 6.94
N THR A 17 -41.06 33.09 6.33
CA THR A 17 -40.32 31.82 6.45
C THR A 17 -39.00 31.93 5.68
N VAL A 18 -37.93 32.33 6.36
CA VAL A 18 -36.57 32.13 5.86
C VAL A 18 -36.23 30.65 6.05
N SER A 19 -36.47 29.86 5.00
CA SER A 19 -35.92 28.49 4.93
C SER A 19 -34.42 28.61 4.71
N PHE A 20 -33.64 28.46 5.78
CA PHE A 20 -32.21 28.19 5.67
C PHE A 20 -32.08 26.76 5.14
N ILE A 21 -32.07 26.61 3.81
CA ILE A 21 -31.62 25.37 3.17
C ILE A 21 -30.14 25.27 3.50
N MET A 22 -29.83 24.62 4.62
CA MET A 22 -28.51 24.10 4.87
C MET A 22 -28.31 23.04 3.79
N LEU A 23 -27.75 23.46 2.65
CA LEU A 23 -27.12 22.57 1.70
C LEU A 23 -26.01 21.89 2.50
N CYS A 24 -26.38 20.80 3.17
CA CYS A 24 -25.46 19.76 3.51
C CYS A 24 -24.97 19.27 2.15
N ARG A 25 -23.96 19.96 1.60
CA ARG A 25 -23.12 19.36 0.58
C ARG A 25 -22.73 18.05 1.23
N PRO A 26 -23.10 16.87 0.68
CA PRO A 26 -22.39 15.68 1.07
C PRO A 26 -20.93 16.09 0.97
N CYS A 27 -20.26 16.12 2.12
CA CYS A 27 -18.82 16.12 2.13
C CYS A 27 -18.55 14.87 1.32
N ALA A 28 -18.21 15.04 0.03
CA ALA A 28 -17.52 14.00 -0.67
C ALA A 28 -16.33 13.78 0.25
N ALA A 29 -16.41 12.75 1.09
CA ALA A 29 -15.24 12.15 1.68
C ALA A 29 -14.30 12.04 0.50
N GLN A 30 -13.23 12.84 0.49
CA GLN A 30 -12.38 12.98 -0.69
C GLN A 30 -12.08 11.56 -1.15
N ASP A 31 -12.55 11.18 -2.35
CA ASP A 31 -12.38 9.83 -2.87
C ASP A 31 -10.88 9.63 -3.04
N SER A 32 -10.25 9.13 -1.98
CA SER A 32 -8.81 8.99 -1.90
C SER A 32 -8.39 8.06 -3.02
N PRO A 33 -7.37 8.41 -3.82
CA PRO A 33 -6.80 7.49 -4.79
C PRO A 33 -6.44 6.13 -4.19
N LEU A 34 -6.18 6.05 -2.88
CA LEU A 34 -5.91 4.81 -2.14
C LEU A 34 -7.13 3.87 -2.08
N ASN A 35 -8.34 4.41 -2.06
CA ASN A 35 -9.59 3.66 -1.91
C ASN A 35 -10.25 3.34 -3.25
N LYS A 36 -9.77 3.95 -4.34
CA LYS A 36 -10.29 3.68 -5.69
C LYS A 36 -10.03 2.23 -6.07
N LYS A 37 -11.11 1.52 -6.40
CA LYS A 37 -11.06 0.14 -6.89
C LYS A 37 -11.20 0.08 -8.41
N PHE A 38 -10.49 -0.88 -9.00
CA PHE A 38 -10.53 -1.20 -10.42
C PHE A 38 -11.18 -2.56 -10.62
N SER A 39 -11.94 -2.71 -11.71
CA SER A 39 -12.64 -3.95 -12.00
C SER A 39 -11.68 -5.10 -12.36
N PRO A 40 -12.07 -6.37 -12.15
CA PRO A 40 -11.33 -7.54 -12.63
C PRO A 40 -10.88 -7.45 -14.09
N ALA A 41 -11.72 -6.91 -14.99
CA ALA A 41 -11.40 -6.77 -16.40
C ALA A 41 -10.25 -5.79 -16.64
N GLN A 42 -10.25 -4.63 -15.96
CA GLN A 42 -9.17 -3.64 -16.03
C GLN A 42 -7.86 -4.21 -15.48
N LEU A 43 -7.90 -4.85 -14.31
CA LEU A 43 -6.73 -5.45 -13.67
C LEU A 43 -6.09 -6.53 -14.54
N LYS A 44 -6.91 -7.40 -15.15
CA LYS A 44 -6.43 -8.46 -16.05
C LYS A 44 -5.87 -7.90 -17.35
N ALA A 45 -6.40 -6.79 -17.86
CA ALA A 45 -5.86 -6.10 -19.02
C ALA A 45 -4.48 -5.49 -18.71
N ASP A 46 -4.34 -4.79 -17.58
CA ASP A 46 -3.05 -4.21 -17.16
C ASP A 46 -2.00 -5.29 -16.87
N LEU A 47 -2.41 -6.42 -16.25
CA LEU A 47 -1.51 -7.57 -16.06
C LEU A 47 -1.02 -8.15 -17.39
N GLN A 48 -1.88 -8.17 -18.42
CA GLN A 48 -1.51 -8.65 -19.75
C GLN A 48 -0.46 -7.72 -20.39
N VAL A 49 -0.69 -6.39 -20.35
CA VAL A 49 0.28 -5.41 -20.84
C VAL A 49 1.63 -5.55 -20.14
N PHE A 50 1.62 -5.72 -18.81
CA PHE A 50 2.82 -5.95 -18.03
C PHE A 50 3.54 -7.24 -18.47
N SER A 51 2.83 -8.36 -18.56
CA SER A 51 3.39 -9.63 -19.00
C SER A 51 4.02 -9.51 -20.39
N ASP A 52 3.30 -8.96 -21.35
CA ASP A 52 3.75 -8.85 -22.75
C ASP A 52 4.98 -7.95 -22.86
N SER A 53 4.98 -6.83 -22.13
CA SER A 53 6.11 -5.89 -22.10
C SER A 53 7.35 -6.54 -21.46
N LEU A 54 7.18 -7.26 -20.35
CA LEU A 54 8.28 -7.93 -19.68
C LEU A 54 8.89 -9.02 -20.56
N LEU A 55 8.06 -9.85 -21.20
CA LEU A 55 8.52 -10.94 -22.07
C LEU A 55 9.15 -10.44 -23.37
N LEU A 56 8.71 -9.30 -23.89
CA LEU A 56 9.22 -8.71 -25.12
C LEU A 56 10.52 -7.92 -24.91
N LEU A 57 10.60 -7.14 -23.83
CA LEU A 57 11.64 -6.12 -23.65
C LEU A 57 12.78 -6.56 -22.75
N HIS A 58 12.55 -7.47 -21.80
CA HIS A 58 13.59 -7.85 -20.84
C HIS A 58 14.61 -8.80 -21.47
N PRO A 59 15.90 -8.43 -21.55
CA PRO A 59 16.90 -9.12 -22.37
C PRO A 59 17.23 -10.55 -21.91
N ALA A 60 16.94 -10.87 -20.65
CA ALA A 60 17.33 -12.13 -20.03
C ALA A 60 16.23 -12.74 -19.13
N ILE A 61 14.95 -12.59 -19.52
CA ILE A 61 13.81 -12.96 -18.65
C ILE A 61 13.84 -14.42 -18.17
N TYR A 62 14.40 -15.34 -18.98
CA TYR A 62 14.49 -16.76 -18.65
C TYR A 62 15.84 -17.18 -18.05
N ARG A 63 16.71 -16.23 -17.66
CA ARG A 63 18.06 -16.55 -17.16
C ARG A 63 18.05 -17.30 -15.84
N TYR A 64 17.11 -16.96 -14.95
CA TYR A 64 17.04 -17.52 -13.58
C TYR A 64 15.84 -18.43 -13.35
N HIS A 65 14.79 -18.30 -14.15
CA HIS A 65 13.57 -19.09 -14.04
C HIS A 65 13.11 -19.58 -15.41
N SER A 66 12.55 -20.80 -15.46
CA SER A 66 12.03 -21.36 -16.70
C SER A 66 10.76 -20.63 -17.16
N LYS A 67 10.46 -20.75 -18.46
CA LYS A 67 9.22 -20.20 -19.04
C LYS A 67 7.97 -20.69 -18.31
N ASP A 68 7.96 -21.95 -17.89
CA ASP A 68 6.82 -22.52 -17.16
C ASP A 68 6.65 -21.92 -15.77
N VAL A 69 7.75 -21.67 -15.04
CA VAL A 69 7.72 -21.01 -13.73
C VAL A 69 7.16 -19.59 -13.86
N ILE A 70 7.66 -18.83 -14.84
CA ILE A 70 7.20 -17.45 -15.07
C ILE A 70 5.72 -17.45 -15.46
N ARG A 71 5.31 -18.26 -16.45
CA ARG A 71 3.91 -18.38 -16.87
C ARG A 71 3.01 -18.75 -15.69
N HIS A 72 3.41 -19.74 -14.90
CA HIS A 72 2.64 -20.16 -13.74
C HIS A 72 2.46 -19.03 -12.71
N ALA A 73 3.50 -18.24 -12.46
CA ALA A 73 3.42 -17.11 -11.54
C ALA A 73 2.41 -16.03 -12.01
N PHE A 74 2.44 -15.69 -13.30
CA PHE A 74 1.45 -14.77 -13.90
C PHE A 74 0.02 -15.35 -13.82
N ASP A 75 -0.16 -16.64 -14.09
CA ASP A 75 -1.46 -17.31 -13.98
C ASP A 75 -2.00 -17.29 -12.54
N VAL A 76 -1.13 -17.53 -11.55
CA VAL A 76 -1.48 -17.42 -10.13
C VAL A 76 -1.92 -16.00 -9.77
N ALA A 77 -1.19 -14.98 -10.23
CA ALA A 77 -1.56 -13.58 -9.99
C ALA A 77 -2.90 -13.24 -10.65
N LYS A 78 -3.12 -13.68 -11.90
CA LYS A 78 -4.36 -13.46 -12.65
C LYS A 78 -5.60 -14.03 -11.95
N ARG A 79 -5.48 -15.22 -11.33
CA ARG A 79 -6.56 -15.84 -10.55
C ARG A 79 -6.90 -15.11 -9.25
N LYS A 80 -6.02 -14.23 -8.76
CA LYS A 80 -6.31 -13.39 -7.59
C LYS A 80 -7.05 -12.10 -7.94
N MET A 81 -7.30 -11.85 -9.23
CA MET A 81 -7.96 -10.66 -9.75
C MET A 81 -9.42 -10.93 -10.12
N ASP A 82 -10.15 -11.63 -9.25
CA ASP A 82 -11.55 -12.03 -9.46
C ASP A 82 -12.55 -11.11 -8.73
N SER A 83 -12.04 -10.16 -7.95
CA SER A 83 -12.79 -9.10 -7.29
C SER A 83 -12.13 -7.74 -7.58
N PRO A 84 -12.85 -6.61 -7.43
CA PRO A 84 -12.24 -5.30 -7.56
C PRO A 84 -11.12 -5.06 -6.55
N LEU A 85 -9.98 -4.56 -7.02
CA LEU A 85 -8.78 -4.28 -6.21
C LEU A 85 -8.42 -2.80 -6.28
N THR A 86 -7.81 -2.28 -5.22
CA THR A 86 -7.13 -0.97 -5.24
C THR A 86 -5.80 -1.05 -5.99
N ALA A 87 -5.20 0.10 -6.27
CA ALA A 87 -3.86 0.16 -6.88
C ALA A 87 -2.79 -0.53 -6.01
N THR A 88 -2.86 -0.40 -4.68
CA THR A 88 -1.89 -1.03 -3.76
C THR A 88 -2.09 -2.54 -3.67
N GLU A 89 -3.33 -3.02 -3.72
CA GLU A 89 -3.64 -4.46 -3.79
C GLU A 89 -3.13 -5.07 -5.11
N PHE A 90 -3.32 -4.39 -6.24
CA PHE A 90 -2.77 -4.82 -7.53
C PHE A 90 -1.24 -4.85 -7.51
N TYR A 91 -0.61 -3.80 -6.98
CA TYR A 91 0.85 -3.72 -6.80
C TYR A 91 1.41 -4.88 -5.97
N ASN A 92 0.72 -5.26 -4.88
CA ASN A 92 1.10 -6.42 -4.06
C ASN A 92 1.07 -7.76 -4.81
N LEU A 93 0.29 -7.86 -5.90
CA LEU A 93 0.24 -9.05 -6.75
C LEU A 93 1.28 -9.02 -7.86
N THR A 94 1.62 -7.84 -8.38
CA THR A 94 2.46 -7.69 -9.57
C THR A 94 3.93 -7.45 -9.25
N ALA A 95 4.27 -6.68 -8.21
CA ALA A 95 5.66 -6.36 -7.88
C ALA A 95 6.51 -7.62 -7.65
N PRO A 96 6.03 -8.69 -6.99
CA PRO A 96 6.82 -9.92 -6.87
C PRO A 96 7.14 -10.61 -8.21
N LEU A 97 6.33 -10.38 -9.25
CA LEU A 97 6.54 -10.99 -10.57
C LEU A 97 7.77 -10.40 -11.28
N ILE A 98 8.05 -9.09 -11.10
CA ILE A 98 9.25 -8.48 -11.69
C ILE A 98 10.53 -9.08 -11.11
N GLY A 99 10.47 -9.51 -9.83
CA GLY A 99 11.57 -10.16 -9.14
C GLY A 99 11.97 -11.52 -9.72
N LEU A 100 11.13 -12.12 -10.57
CA LEU A 100 11.46 -13.35 -11.31
C LEU A 100 12.42 -13.08 -12.47
N ALA A 101 12.54 -11.84 -12.93
CA ALA A 101 13.50 -11.49 -13.97
C ALA A 101 14.95 -11.55 -13.44
N GLY A 102 15.15 -11.37 -12.13
CA GLY A 102 16.45 -11.40 -11.49
C GLY A 102 17.35 -10.24 -11.95
N ASP A 103 16.77 -9.06 -12.16
CA ASP A 103 17.45 -7.82 -12.55
C ASP A 103 17.14 -6.72 -11.53
N VAL A 104 18.18 -6.13 -10.95
CA VAL A 104 18.05 -5.04 -9.97
C VAL A 104 17.48 -3.74 -10.55
N HIS A 105 17.53 -3.55 -11.86
CA HIS A 105 17.06 -2.33 -12.54
C HIS A 105 15.59 -2.39 -12.98
N SER A 106 14.93 -3.52 -12.73
CA SER A 106 13.54 -3.74 -13.10
C SER A 106 12.65 -3.61 -11.85
N SER A 107 11.79 -2.58 -11.82
CA SER A 107 10.82 -2.36 -10.72
C SER A 107 9.40 -2.09 -11.24
N ILE A 108 8.42 -2.27 -10.36
CA ILE A 108 7.07 -1.75 -10.53
C ILE A 108 6.91 -0.63 -9.52
N GLU A 109 6.42 0.52 -9.97
CA GLU A 109 6.17 1.68 -9.12
C GLU A 109 4.67 1.96 -9.04
N LEU A 110 4.22 2.47 -7.89
CA LEU A 110 2.87 2.97 -7.75
C LEU A 110 2.75 4.35 -8.45
N PRO A 111 1.55 4.72 -8.92
CA PRO A 111 1.34 6.05 -9.48
C PRO A 111 1.66 7.17 -8.47
N ALA A 112 2.19 8.30 -8.94
CA ALA A 112 2.50 9.45 -8.09
C ALA A 112 1.32 9.92 -7.23
N SER A 113 0.09 9.80 -7.74
CA SER A 113 -1.14 10.11 -7.00
C SER A 113 -1.35 9.24 -5.76
N ILE A 114 -0.92 7.97 -5.80
CA ILE A 114 -0.94 7.06 -4.65
C ILE A 114 0.08 7.49 -3.61
N HIS A 115 1.29 7.86 -4.03
CA HIS A 115 2.32 8.39 -3.11
C HIS A 115 1.88 9.69 -2.44
N GLN A 116 1.28 10.61 -3.19
CA GLN A 116 0.76 11.88 -2.66
C GLN A 116 -0.39 11.65 -1.67
N ALA A 117 -1.35 10.79 -2.02
CA ALA A 117 -2.45 10.44 -1.13
C ALA A 117 -1.96 9.74 0.14
N ALA A 118 -0.98 8.83 0.02
CA ALA A 118 -0.33 8.18 1.15
C ALA A 118 0.39 9.20 2.04
N ALA A 119 1.17 10.14 1.48
CA ALA A 119 1.84 11.16 2.28
C ALA A 119 0.87 12.07 3.06
N GLY A 120 -0.33 12.32 2.52
CA GLY A 120 -1.36 13.11 3.18
C GLY A 120 -2.20 12.36 4.22
N GLN A 121 -2.20 11.02 4.22
CA GLN A 121 -3.04 10.18 5.08
C GLN A 121 -2.24 9.27 6.03
N ALA A 122 -0.97 9.00 5.73
CA ALA A 122 -0.23 7.96 6.41
C ALA A 122 0.31 8.45 7.75
N LEU A 123 -0.23 7.87 8.83
CA LEU A 123 0.59 7.53 9.99
C LEU A 123 1.63 6.51 9.51
N LEU A 124 2.81 7.00 9.12
CA LEU A 124 3.94 6.14 8.80
C LEU A 124 4.34 5.33 10.04
N PHE A 125 4.91 4.15 9.81
CA PHE A 125 5.45 3.35 10.90
C PHE A 125 6.51 4.18 11.67
N PRO A 126 6.35 4.37 12.99
CA PRO A 126 7.05 5.44 13.70
C PRO A 126 8.46 5.05 14.16
N PHE A 127 9.05 4.02 13.55
CA PHE A 127 10.38 3.52 13.91
C PHE A 127 11.21 3.36 12.63
N ASP A 128 12.45 3.85 12.67
CA ASP A 128 13.45 3.33 11.75
C ASP A 128 13.89 1.96 12.28
N VAL A 129 14.12 1.00 11.38
CA VAL A 129 14.43 -0.37 11.75
C VAL A 129 15.73 -0.86 11.14
N ARG A 130 16.34 -1.84 11.79
CA ARG A 130 17.36 -2.72 11.22
C ARG A 130 16.80 -4.14 11.13
N ILE A 131 17.08 -4.81 10.01
CA ILE A 131 16.81 -6.21 9.77
C ILE A 131 18.13 -6.96 9.93
N ILE A 132 18.25 -7.78 10.98
CA ILE A 132 19.42 -8.62 11.25
C ILE A 132 18.96 -10.07 11.28
N GLY A 133 19.43 -10.87 10.32
CA GLY A 133 18.91 -12.22 10.12
C GLY A 133 17.42 -12.19 9.75
N ASP A 134 16.58 -12.70 10.66
CA ASP A 134 15.12 -12.70 10.55
C ASP A 134 14.44 -11.88 11.67
N GLU A 135 15.21 -11.00 12.31
CA GLU A 135 14.74 -10.10 13.37
C GLU A 135 14.59 -8.67 12.86
N ILE A 136 13.59 -7.96 13.40
CA ILE A 136 13.41 -6.53 13.19
C ILE A 136 13.76 -5.82 14.50
N ILE A 137 14.69 -4.89 14.45
CA ILE A 137 15.23 -4.17 15.61
C ILE A 137 14.99 -2.69 15.41
N VAL A 138 14.50 -1.99 16.42
CA VAL A 138 14.33 -0.53 16.41
C VAL A 138 15.70 0.13 16.36
N ALA A 139 15.93 0.96 15.34
CA ALA A 139 17.12 1.77 15.18
C ALA A 139 16.94 3.17 15.78
N SER A 140 15.76 3.75 15.58
CA SER A 140 15.35 5.05 16.13
C SER A 140 13.86 5.01 16.47
N ASN A 141 13.46 5.80 17.46
CA ASN A 141 12.07 5.95 17.87
C ASN A 141 11.57 7.36 17.54
N ASN A 142 10.66 7.45 16.57
CA ASN A 142 10.01 8.69 16.14
C ASN A 142 8.56 8.76 16.63
N SER A 143 8.15 7.88 17.55
CA SER A 143 6.83 7.88 18.16
C SER A 143 6.77 8.80 19.39
N ALA A 144 5.55 9.05 19.90
CA ALA A 144 5.36 9.75 21.17
C ALA A 144 5.68 8.90 22.40
N ASP A 145 5.73 7.56 22.26
CA ASP A 145 6.04 6.64 23.36
C ASP A 145 7.55 6.53 23.54
N SER A 146 8.09 7.21 24.55
CA SER A 146 9.52 7.22 24.86
C SER A 146 10.03 5.95 25.55
N THR A 147 9.16 4.99 25.88
CA THR A 147 9.58 3.73 26.54
C THR A 147 10.29 2.76 25.61
N ILE A 148 10.11 2.93 24.29
CA ILE A 148 10.73 2.10 23.26
C ILE A 148 12.12 2.66 22.92
N ASN A 149 13.15 1.89 23.27
CA ASN A 149 14.55 2.28 23.06
C ASN A 149 15.15 1.64 21.79
N PRO A 150 16.14 2.27 21.13
CA PRO A 150 16.96 1.59 20.13
C PRO A 150 17.50 0.25 20.64
N GLY A 151 17.51 -0.77 19.79
CA GLY A 151 17.80 -2.16 20.17
C GLY A 151 16.57 -2.98 20.59
N THR A 152 15.41 -2.36 20.77
CA THR A 152 14.15 -3.08 21.04
C THR A 152 13.79 -3.98 19.86
N ARG A 153 13.42 -5.23 20.13
CA ARG A 153 13.02 -6.19 19.11
C ARG A 153 11.52 -6.09 18.83
N ILE A 154 11.16 -5.93 17.55
CA ILE A 154 9.78 -6.03 17.09
C ILE A 154 9.51 -7.50 16.81
N LEU A 155 8.65 -8.13 17.61
CA LEU A 155 8.30 -9.55 17.46
C LEU A 155 7.26 -9.80 16.37
N SER A 156 6.30 -8.87 16.24
CA SER A 156 5.23 -8.97 15.26
C SER A 156 4.67 -7.59 14.89
N VAL A 157 4.12 -7.48 13.69
CA VAL A 157 3.36 -6.31 13.21
C VAL A 157 2.02 -6.82 12.68
N ASN A 158 0.91 -6.25 13.16
CA ASN A 158 -0.45 -6.65 12.77
C ASN A 158 -0.70 -8.17 12.86
N GLY A 159 -0.22 -8.80 13.95
CA GLY A 159 -0.35 -10.24 14.18
C GLY A 159 0.54 -11.13 13.29
N GLN A 160 1.37 -10.55 12.42
CA GLN A 160 2.36 -11.28 11.62
C GLN A 160 3.72 -11.23 12.30
N SER A 161 4.39 -12.38 12.43
CA SER A 161 5.75 -12.44 12.99
C SER A 161 6.72 -11.57 12.18
N ALA A 162 7.77 -11.08 12.84
CA ALA A 162 8.84 -10.31 12.20
C ALA A 162 9.37 -10.98 10.92
N SER A 163 9.59 -12.30 10.97
CA SER A 163 10.06 -13.06 9.81
C SER A 163 9.06 -13.05 8.64
N GLN A 164 7.75 -13.12 8.91
CA GLN A 164 6.71 -13.04 7.88
C GLN A 164 6.68 -11.64 7.27
N VAL A 165 6.82 -10.60 8.10
CA VAL A 165 6.89 -9.21 7.63
C VAL A 165 8.11 -9.01 6.73
N ILE A 166 9.29 -9.42 7.18
CA ILE A 166 10.54 -9.32 6.38
C ILE A 166 10.36 -10.02 5.03
N ARG A 167 9.86 -11.27 5.01
CA ARG A 167 9.63 -12.00 3.76
C ARG A 167 8.65 -11.28 2.85
N ARG A 168 7.51 -10.83 3.37
CA ARG A 168 6.49 -10.14 2.57
C ARG A 168 6.99 -8.84 1.97
N LEU A 169 7.76 -8.04 2.71
CA LEU A 169 8.31 -6.79 2.20
C LEU A 169 9.47 -7.04 1.23
N SER A 170 10.30 -8.05 1.48
CA SER A 170 11.48 -8.36 0.63
C SER A 170 11.08 -8.80 -0.78
N VAL A 171 9.99 -9.57 -0.93
CA VAL A 171 9.55 -10.05 -2.26
C VAL A 171 9.02 -8.93 -3.16
N MET A 172 8.78 -7.73 -2.62
CA MET A 172 8.34 -6.56 -3.38
C MET A 172 9.46 -5.93 -4.21
N PHE A 173 10.72 -6.33 -3.97
CA PHE A 173 11.89 -5.80 -4.65
C PHE A 173 12.55 -6.85 -5.55
N SER A 174 13.00 -6.41 -6.71
CA SER A 174 13.89 -7.21 -7.57
C SER A 174 15.34 -7.08 -7.09
N SER A 175 16.18 -8.02 -7.54
CA SER A 175 17.62 -8.04 -7.29
C SER A 175 18.30 -8.83 -8.39
N ASP A 176 19.60 -8.67 -8.55
CA ASP A 176 20.37 -9.51 -9.45
C ASP A 176 20.34 -10.99 -9.01
N GLY A 177 19.81 -11.83 -9.89
CA GLY A 177 19.62 -13.26 -9.67
C GLY A 177 18.89 -13.58 -8.37
N THR A 178 19.49 -14.43 -7.53
CA THR A 178 18.89 -14.92 -6.28
C THR A 178 19.36 -14.14 -5.04
N ASN A 179 19.85 -12.91 -5.18
CA ASN A 179 20.39 -12.12 -4.08
C ASN A 179 19.31 -11.69 -3.07
N THR A 180 19.18 -12.44 -1.97
CA THR A 180 18.23 -12.12 -0.89
C THR A 180 18.70 -10.98 0.00
N THR A 181 20.01 -10.71 0.08
CA THR A 181 20.57 -9.66 0.94
C THR A 181 20.15 -8.28 0.47
N PHE A 182 20.18 -8.02 -0.84
CA PHE A 182 19.72 -6.76 -1.40
C PHE A 182 18.22 -6.55 -1.16
N LYS A 183 17.39 -7.57 -1.40
CA LYS A 183 15.95 -7.51 -1.14
C LYS A 183 15.62 -7.20 0.32
N LYS A 184 16.33 -7.86 1.27
CA LYS A 184 16.20 -7.57 2.71
C LYS A 184 16.64 -6.14 3.04
N ARG A 185 17.74 -5.65 2.45
CA ARG A 185 18.20 -4.26 2.67
C ARG A 185 17.23 -3.23 2.12
N MET A 186 16.62 -3.49 0.97
CA MET A 186 15.57 -2.62 0.41
C MET A 186 14.33 -2.60 1.31
N ALA A 187 13.90 -3.77 1.79
CA ALA A 187 12.81 -3.87 2.75
C ALA A 187 13.10 -3.14 4.07
N GLU A 188 14.36 -3.16 4.55
CA GLU A 188 14.81 -2.38 5.72
C GLU A 188 14.72 -0.88 5.45
N GLN A 189 15.32 -0.39 4.36
CA GLN A 189 15.36 1.04 4.03
C GLN A 189 13.98 1.63 3.73
N ARG A 190 13.08 0.83 3.15
CA ARG A 190 11.74 1.26 2.76
C ARG A 190 10.68 0.82 3.76
N PHE A 191 11.06 0.27 4.92
CA PHE A 191 10.13 -0.40 5.83
C PHE A 191 8.88 0.41 6.15
N ALA A 192 9.07 1.66 6.63
CA ALA A 192 7.95 2.51 7.04
C ALA A 192 6.99 2.87 5.90
N PHE A 193 7.48 2.98 4.67
CA PHE A 193 6.67 3.27 3.49
C PHE A 193 6.04 2.02 2.88
N GLN A 194 6.75 0.90 2.89
CA GLN A 194 6.29 -0.34 2.27
C GLN A 194 5.25 -1.06 3.14
N LEU A 195 5.35 -0.92 4.46
CA LEU A 195 4.43 -1.56 5.40
C LEU A 195 2.96 -1.23 5.13
N PRO A 196 2.52 0.04 4.99
CA PRO A 196 1.12 0.35 4.70
C PRO A 196 0.69 -0.10 3.30
N TYR A 197 1.58 -0.13 2.31
CA TYR A 197 1.25 -0.70 1.00
C TYR A 197 1.00 -2.21 1.09
N ALA A 198 1.79 -2.93 1.88
CA ALA A 198 1.70 -4.38 2.02
C ALA A 198 0.51 -4.83 2.88
N TYR A 199 0.14 -4.05 3.91
CA TYR A 199 -0.85 -4.45 4.93
C TYR A 199 -2.10 -3.57 4.99
N GLY A 200 -2.15 -2.49 4.21
CA GLY A 200 -3.20 -1.47 4.30
C GLY A 200 -2.78 -0.29 5.18
N PHE A 201 -3.46 0.84 4.96
CA PHE A 201 -3.24 2.05 5.74
C PHE A 201 -4.00 1.96 7.07
N PRO A 202 -3.43 2.46 8.18
CA PRO A 202 -4.16 2.60 9.43
C PRO A 202 -5.36 3.53 9.21
N THR A 203 -6.53 3.10 9.70
CA THR A 203 -7.80 3.86 9.70
C THR A 203 -7.99 4.61 11.01
#